data_AF-A0A1S3PWV7-F1
#
_entry.id   AF-A0A1S3PWV7-F1
#
_cell.length_a   1.000
_cell.length_b   1.000
_cell.length_c   1.000
_cell.angle_alpha   90.00
_cell.angle_beta   90.00
_cell.angle_gamma   90.00
#
_symmetry.space_group_name_H-M   'P 1'
#
loop_
_entity.id
_entity.type
_entity.pdbx_description
1 polymer ?
#
loop_
_entity_poly.entity_id
_entity_poly.type
_entity_poly.pdbx_seq_one_letter_code
_entity_poly.pdbx_strand_id
1 'polypeptide(L)'
;NIIGSGIFISPKGVLEHAGSVGLSLIVWVCGGGICALGSMCYAELGVTIPKSGGDYSYVTEIFGGLVGFLLLWSAVLIMYPTTLAVIALTFSNYVLQPAFQNCVPPYLATRLLSTICILFLTWVNCSSVRWATRIQDVFTVAKLLALGLIIVVGLVQICRGHYDALRPSQAFEFTRDPSVGQIALAFLQASFAFSGWNFLNYVTEEVVEPRK
;
A
#
# COMPACT_ATOMS: atom_id res chain seq x y z
N ASN A 1 -7.56 -7.71 -0.67
CA ASN A 1 -7.45 -6.24 -0.84
C ASN A 1 -6.12 -5.67 -0.36
N ILE A 2 -5.54 -6.16 0.75
CA ILE A 2 -4.29 -5.61 1.32
C ILE A 2 -3.08 -5.72 0.38
N ILE A 3 -2.84 -6.90 -0.23
CA ILE A 3 -1.74 -7.06 -1.19
C ILE A 3 -2.05 -6.26 -2.47
N GLY A 4 -1.37 -5.12 -2.59
CA GLY A 4 -1.50 -4.15 -3.69
C GLY A 4 -0.15 -3.71 -4.25
N SER A 5 -0.13 -2.54 -4.91
CA SER A 5 1.08 -2.01 -5.55
C SER A 5 2.09 -1.40 -4.56
N GLY A 6 1.72 -1.21 -3.29
CA GLY A 6 2.58 -0.57 -2.29
C GLY A 6 3.91 -1.30 -2.07
N ILE A 7 3.94 -2.63 -2.21
CA ILE A 7 5.19 -3.42 -2.12
C ILE A 7 6.19 -3.11 -3.24
N PHE A 8 5.74 -2.54 -4.36
CA PHE A 8 6.62 -2.07 -5.45
C PHE A 8 7.08 -0.62 -5.27
N ILE A 9 6.59 0.09 -4.25
CA ILE A 9 6.89 1.52 -4.00
C ILE A 9 7.66 1.67 -2.70
N SER A 10 7.11 1.15 -1.61
CA SER A 10 7.56 1.36 -0.25
C SER A 10 8.98 0.87 0.06
N PRO A 11 9.51 -0.25 -0.49
CA PRO A 11 10.83 -0.74 -0.10
C PRO A 11 11.96 0.28 -0.27
N LYS A 12 11.91 1.10 -1.33
CA LYS A 12 12.90 2.16 -1.55
C LYS A 12 12.87 3.20 -0.42
N GLY A 13 11.69 3.72 -0.09
CA GLY A 13 11.53 4.73 0.96
C GLY A 13 11.82 4.18 2.36
N VAL A 14 11.42 2.94 2.64
CA VAL A 14 11.74 2.27 3.91
C VAL A 14 13.24 2.13 4.07
N LEU A 15 13.95 1.66 3.04
CA LEU A 15 15.41 1.49 3.09
C LEU A 15 16.13 2.85 3.21
N GLU A 16 15.72 3.85 2.44
CA GLU A 16 16.32 5.20 2.47
C GLU A 16 16.21 5.86 3.85
N HIS A 17 15.08 5.67 4.53
CA HIS A 17 14.86 6.22 5.87
C HIS A 17 15.42 5.36 7.00
N ALA A 18 15.45 4.04 6.84
CA ALA A 18 16.05 3.13 7.83
C ALA A 18 17.59 3.16 7.79
N GLY A 19 18.20 3.42 6.63
CA GLY A 19 19.65 3.54 6.49
C GLY A 19 20.43 2.21 6.53
N SER A 20 19.78 1.08 6.80
CA SER A 20 20.36 -0.27 6.72
C SER A 20 19.32 -1.32 6.30
N VAL A 21 19.78 -2.41 5.69
CA VAL A 21 18.90 -3.50 5.22
C VAL A 21 18.24 -4.20 6.40
N GLY A 22 19.00 -4.50 7.45
CA GLY A 22 18.53 -5.16 8.67
C GLY A 22 17.45 -4.34 9.38
N LEU A 23 17.66 -3.03 9.55
CA LEU A 23 16.62 -2.17 10.15
C LEU A 23 15.38 -2.08 9.25
N SER A 24 15.55 -2.02 7.92
CA SER A 24 14.41 -1.99 6.99
C SER A 24 13.50 -3.23 7.14
N LEU A 25 14.09 -4.41 7.33
CA LEU A 25 13.34 -5.66 7.57
C LEU A 25 12.61 -5.64 8.92
N ILE A 26 13.23 -5.09 9.96
CA ILE A 26 12.58 -4.90 11.27
C ILE A 26 11.37 -3.97 11.13
N VAL A 27 11.49 -2.86 10.40
CA VAL A 27 10.37 -1.95 10.13
C VAL A 27 9.22 -2.66 9.42
N TRP A 28 9.50 -3.53 8.45
CA TRP A 28 8.47 -4.33 7.78
C TRP A 28 7.74 -5.27 8.73
N VAL A 29 8.47 -6.02 9.57
CA VAL A 29 7.88 -6.95 10.55
C VAL A 29 7.06 -6.20 11.60
N CYS A 30 7.63 -5.16 12.19
CA CYS A 30 6.94 -4.35 13.19
C CYS A 30 5.73 -3.63 12.59
N GLY A 31 5.84 -3.07 11.38
CA GLY A 31 4.75 -2.42 10.67
C GLY A 31 3.59 -3.37 10.40
N GLY A 32 3.88 -4.60 9.94
CA GLY A 32 2.88 -5.64 9.78
C GLY A 32 2.21 -6.03 11.11
N GLY A 33 2.98 -6.13 12.19
CA GLY A 33 2.47 -6.38 13.54
C GLY A 33 1.51 -5.28 14.03
N ILE A 34 1.86 -4.01 13.82
CA ILE A 34 0.99 -2.87 14.17
C ILE A 34 -0.31 -2.92 13.36
N CYS A 35 -0.24 -3.20 12.05
CA CYS A 35 -1.43 -3.34 11.21
C CYS A 35 -2.32 -4.52 11.66
N ALA A 36 -1.73 -5.65 12.07
CA ALA A 36 -2.48 -6.78 12.59
C ALA A 36 -3.22 -6.41 13.89
N LEU A 37 -2.54 -5.76 14.84
CA LEU A 37 -3.17 -5.24 16.06
C LEU A 37 -4.30 -4.26 15.75
N GLY A 38 -4.07 -3.29 14.86
CA GLY A 38 -5.09 -2.34 14.43
C GLY A 38 -6.30 -3.02 13.79
N SER A 39 -6.08 -4.05 12.97
CA SER A 39 -7.16 -4.81 12.34
C SER A 39 -8.02 -5.57 13.35
N MET A 40 -7.44 -6.07 14.44
CA MET A 40 -8.18 -6.74 15.51
C MET A 40 -9.08 -5.75 16.28
N CYS A 41 -8.56 -4.57 16.63
CA CYS A 41 -9.39 -3.52 17.24
C CYS A 41 -10.55 -3.10 16.32
N TYR A 42 -10.29 -3.04 15.02
CA TYR A 42 -11.31 -2.71 14.03
C TYR A 42 -12.33 -3.83 13.84
N ALA A 43 -11.94 -5.10 13.95
CA ALA A 43 -12.89 -6.21 13.93
C ALA A 43 -13.86 -6.16 15.13
N GLU A 44 -13.36 -5.80 16.31
CA GLU A 44 -14.20 -5.58 17.51
C GLU A 44 -15.22 -4.45 17.30
N LEU A 45 -14.80 -3.34 16.69
CA LEU A 45 -15.70 -2.24 16.31
C LEU A 45 -16.74 -2.70 15.28
N GLY A 46 -16.34 -3.51 14.29
CA GLY A 46 -17.24 -4.06 13.26
C GLY A 46 -18.38 -4.92 13.81
N VAL A 47 -18.12 -5.70 14.86
CA VAL A 47 -19.16 -6.51 15.52
C VAL A 47 -19.97 -5.72 16.55
N THR A 48 -19.40 -4.67 17.12
CA THR A 48 -20.04 -3.84 18.16
C THR A 48 -20.97 -2.78 17.54
N ILE A 49 -20.55 -2.17 16.44
CA ILE A 49 -21.31 -1.15 15.69
C ILE A 49 -21.52 -1.68 14.27
N PRO A 50 -22.50 -2.58 14.05
CA PRO A 50 -22.74 -3.21 12.76
C PRO A 50 -23.51 -2.26 11.82
N LYS A 51 -22.89 -1.12 11.50
CA LYS A 51 -23.38 -0.14 10.53
C LYS A 51 -22.42 -0.11 9.34
N SER A 52 -22.93 -0.08 8.12
CA SER A 52 -22.12 0.23 6.93
C SER A 52 -21.44 1.60 7.06
N GLY A 53 -20.28 1.77 6.43
CA GLY A 53 -19.53 3.03 6.38
C GLY A 53 -18.19 3.04 7.12
N GLY A 54 -17.82 1.93 7.79
CA GLY A 54 -16.51 1.72 8.40
C GLY A 54 -16.10 2.85 9.36
N ASP A 55 -14.91 3.39 9.15
CA ASP A 55 -14.31 4.45 9.97
C ASP A 55 -15.26 5.63 10.23
N TYR A 56 -16.04 6.04 9.21
CA TYR A 56 -17.00 7.16 9.32
C TYR A 56 -18.11 6.87 10.32
N SER A 57 -18.68 5.67 10.27
CA SER A 57 -19.78 5.27 11.14
C SER A 57 -19.32 5.14 12.59
N TYR A 58 -18.12 4.62 12.83
CA TYR A 58 -17.55 4.53 14.19
C TYR A 58 -17.29 5.90 14.80
N VAL A 59 -16.64 6.80 14.05
CA VAL A 59 -16.32 8.15 14.52
C VAL A 59 -17.57 8.98 14.76
N THR A 60 -18.57 8.87 13.88
CA THR A 60 -19.83 9.61 14.00
C THR A 60 -20.64 9.15 15.21
N GLU A 61 -20.66 7.84 15.50
CA GLU A 61 -21.39 7.30 16.66
C GLU A 61 -20.79 7.78 17.99
N ILE A 62 -19.46 7.84 18.08
CA ILE A 62 -18.75 8.14 19.33
C ILE A 62 -18.57 9.65 19.55
N PHE A 63 -18.19 10.39 18.51
CA PHE A 63 -17.78 11.80 18.60
C PHE A 63 -18.78 12.77 17.95
N GLY A 64 -19.86 12.25 17.35
CA GLY A 64 -20.91 13.05 16.73
C GLY A 64 -20.61 13.52 15.31
N GLY A 65 -21.55 14.27 14.75
CA GLY A 65 -21.59 14.62 13.32
C GLY A 65 -20.42 15.47 12.81
N LEU A 66 -19.88 16.38 13.64
CA LEU A 66 -18.79 17.27 13.20
C LEU A 66 -17.49 16.50 12.94
N VAL A 67 -17.10 15.61 13.86
CA VAL A 67 -15.87 14.81 13.71
C VAL A 67 -16.02 13.78 12.60
N GLY A 68 -17.20 13.16 12.48
CA GLY A 68 -17.54 12.30 11.33
C GLY A 68 -17.42 13.04 10.01
N PHE A 69 -17.94 14.28 9.91
CA PHE A 69 -17.80 15.11 8.71
C PHE A 69 -16.34 15.42 8.37
N LEU A 70 -15.51 15.78 9.36
CA LEU A 70 -14.09 16.06 9.13
C LEU A 70 -13.32 14.83 8.63
N LEU A 71 -13.64 13.64 9.15
CA LEU A 71 -13.09 12.38 8.65
C LEU A 71 -13.48 12.18 7.18
N LEU A 72 -14.75 12.31 6.83
CA LEU A 72 -15.21 12.12 5.45
C LEU A 72 -14.63 13.17 4.49
N TRP A 73 -14.55 14.42 4.94
CA TRP A 73 -13.96 15.53 4.20
C TRP A 73 -12.49 15.26 3.86
N SER A 74 -11.71 14.84 4.86
CA SER A 74 -10.29 14.50 4.64
C SER A 74 -10.13 13.24 3.78
N ALA A 75 -10.99 12.24 3.94
CA ALA A 75 -10.95 11.04 3.12
C ALA A 75 -11.18 11.35 1.64
N VAL A 76 -12.23 12.11 1.32
CA VAL A 76 -12.64 12.43 -0.05
C VAL A 76 -11.69 13.41 -0.75
N LEU A 77 -11.23 14.45 -0.06
CA LEU A 77 -10.41 15.50 -0.69
C LEU A 77 -8.91 15.23 -0.63
N ILE A 78 -8.43 14.49 0.37
CA ILE A 78 -7.00 14.30 0.61
C ILE A 78 -6.61 12.83 0.39
N MET A 79 -7.21 11.90 1.13
CA MET A 79 -6.70 10.52 1.18
C MET A 79 -6.91 9.75 -0.13
N TYR A 80 -8.14 9.71 -0.66
CA TYR A 80 -8.44 8.97 -1.88
C TYR A 80 -7.73 9.57 -3.12
N PRO A 81 -7.79 10.89 -3.40
CA PRO A 81 -7.13 11.45 -4.57
C PRO A 81 -5.61 11.29 -4.53
N THR A 82 -4.99 11.47 -3.36
CA THR A 82 -3.53 11.33 -3.22
C THR A 82 -3.10 9.88 -3.45
N THR A 83 -3.84 8.91 -2.92
CA THR A 83 -3.54 7.48 -3.12
C THR A 83 -3.62 7.10 -4.61
N LEU A 84 -4.68 7.54 -5.31
CA LEU A 84 -4.82 7.32 -6.75
C LEU A 84 -3.69 7.97 -7.55
N ALA A 85 -3.30 9.20 -7.19
CA ALA A 85 -2.21 9.92 -7.84
C ALA A 85 -0.86 9.20 -7.66
N VAL A 86 -0.54 8.74 -6.45
CA VAL A 86 0.70 8.00 -6.16
C VAL A 86 0.76 6.70 -6.97
N ILE A 87 -0.35 5.95 -7.04
CA ILE A 87 -0.42 4.70 -7.82
C ILE A 87 -0.26 4.99 -9.33
N ALA A 88 -0.92 6.02 -9.86
CA ALA A 88 -0.83 6.38 -11.27
C ALA A 88 0.58 6.88 -11.68
N LEU A 89 1.22 7.67 -10.82
CA LEU A 89 2.61 8.10 -11.00
C LEU A 89 3.56 6.90 -10.97
N THR A 90 3.31 5.95 -10.08
CA THR A 90 4.06 4.69 -10.01
C THR A 90 3.93 3.92 -11.31
N PHE A 91 2.70 3.70 -11.81
CA PHE A 91 2.45 3.05 -13.09
C PHE A 91 3.28 3.68 -14.21
N SER A 92 3.25 5.01 -14.32
CA SER A 92 3.98 5.72 -15.38
C SER A 92 5.50 5.58 -15.24
N ASN A 93 6.04 5.65 -14.03
CA ASN A 93 7.47 5.44 -13.80
C ASN A 93 7.89 4.02 -14.20
N TYR A 94 7.12 2.99 -13.84
CA TYR A 94 7.39 1.60 -14.20
C TYR A 94 7.30 1.36 -15.71
N VAL A 95 6.33 1.97 -16.41
CA VAL A 95 6.19 1.85 -17.87
C VAL A 95 7.32 2.56 -18.62
N LEU A 96 7.78 3.70 -18.12
CA LEU A 96 8.82 4.51 -18.77
C LEU A 96 10.24 4.00 -18.45
N GLN A 97 10.45 3.27 -17.35
CA GLN A 97 11.77 2.79 -16.93
C GLN A 97 12.56 2.04 -18.02
N PRO A 98 11.97 1.15 -18.83
CA PRO A 98 12.71 0.45 -19.90
C PRO A 98 13.15 1.36 -21.04
N ALA A 99 12.43 2.46 -21.31
CA ALA A 99 12.79 3.43 -22.35
C ALA A 99 13.87 4.42 -21.87
N PHE A 100 13.92 4.69 -20.57
CA PHE A 100 14.88 5.59 -19.92
C PHE A 100 15.74 4.82 -18.92
N GLN A 101 16.48 3.81 -19.39
CA GLN A 101 17.21 2.88 -18.49
C GLN A 101 18.25 3.58 -17.60
N ASN A 102 18.95 4.58 -18.14
CA ASN A 102 20.07 5.26 -17.47
C ASN A 102 19.74 6.71 -17.07
N CYS A 103 18.49 7.14 -17.23
CA CYS A 103 18.09 8.51 -16.94
C CYS A 103 16.71 8.58 -16.30
N VAL A 104 16.44 9.67 -15.58
CA VAL A 104 15.14 9.89 -14.97
C VAL A 104 14.13 10.21 -16.09
N PRO A 105 12.96 9.52 -16.14
CA PRO A 105 11.92 9.83 -17.11
C PRO A 105 11.52 11.31 -17.07
N PRO A 106 11.27 11.97 -18.23
CA PRO A 106 10.88 13.37 -18.26
C PRO A 106 9.63 13.63 -17.42
N TYR A 107 9.69 14.64 -16.56
CA TYR A 107 8.61 14.99 -15.62
C TYR A 107 7.23 15.12 -16.30
N LEU A 108 7.18 15.77 -17.47
CA LEU A 108 5.95 15.95 -18.22
C LEU A 108 5.39 14.62 -18.75
N ALA A 109 6.25 13.72 -19.22
CA ALA A 109 5.85 12.42 -19.75
C ALA A 109 5.21 11.55 -18.66
N THR A 110 5.84 11.47 -17.48
CA THR A 110 5.30 10.72 -16.34
C THR A 110 3.92 11.24 -15.92
N ARG A 111 3.74 12.57 -15.87
CA ARG A 111 2.44 13.16 -15.49
C ARG A 111 1.36 12.97 -16.54
N LEU A 112 1.66 13.19 -17.83
CA LEU A 112 0.69 12.98 -18.90
C LEU A 112 0.22 11.53 -18.95
N LEU A 113 1.16 10.57 -18.86
CA LEU A 113 0.83 9.15 -18.84
C LEU A 113 -0.02 8.77 -17.62
N SER A 114 0.28 9.34 -16.45
CA SER A 114 -0.50 9.11 -15.22
C SER A 114 -1.92 9.66 -15.36
N THR A 115 -2.06 10.87 -15.91
CA THR A 115 -3.37 11.49 -16.18
C THR A 115 -4.18 10.67 -17.17
N ILE A 116 -3.56 10.22 -18.27
CA ILE A 116 -4.22 9.34 -19.25
C ILE A 116 -4.70 8.06 -18.58
N CYS A 117 -3.86 7.44 -17.74
CA CYS A 117 -4.23 6.23 -17.00
C CYS A 117 -5.44 6.45 -16.09
N ILE A 118 -5.45 7.53 -15.30
CA ILE A 118 -6.58 7.88 -14.43
C ILE A 118 -7.84 8.13 -15.26
N LEU A 119 -7.78 8.96 -16.30
CA LEU A 119 -8.94 9.28 -17.14
C LEU A 119 -9.52 8.03 -17.82
N PHE A 120 -8.64 7.15 -18.33
CA PHE A 120 -9.04 5.89 -18.94
C PHE A 120 -9.75 4.98 -17.93
N LEU A 121 -9.16 4.76 -16.76
CA LEU A 121 -9.77 3.91 -15.74
C LEU A 121 -11.08 4.51 -15.22
N THR A 122 -11.16 5.83 -15.03
CA THR A 122 -12.41 6.51 -14.67
C THR A 122 -13.48 6.26 -15.74
N TRP A 123 -13.15 6.43 -17.02
CA TRP A 123 -14.09 6.17 -18.12
C TRP A 123 -14.57 4.71 -18.13
N VAL A 124 -13.68 3.73 -17.92
CA VAL A 124 -14.07 2.31 -17.82
C VAL A 124 -15.05 2.08 -16.65
N ASN A 125 -14.73 2.62 -15.48
CA ASN A 125 -15.56 2.48 -14.27
C ASN A 125 -16.95 3.13 -14.47
N CYS A 126 -17.02 4.28 -15.14
CA CYS A 126 -18.29 4.94 -15.44
C CYS A 126 -19.10 4.23 -16.54
N SER A 127 -18.43 3.56 -17.50
CA SER A 127 -19.09 2.95 -18.65
C SER A 127 -19.71 1.59 -18.32
N SER A 128 -19.00 0.73 -17.58
CA SER A 128 -19.54 -0.59 -17.23
C SER A 128 -18.78 -1.26 -16.10
N VAL A 129 -19.51 -1.59 -15.04
CA VAL A 129 -18.99 -2.35 -13.90
C VAL A 129 -18.44 -3.71 -14.33
N ARG A 130 -19.05 -4.40 -15.31
CA ARG A 130 -18.58 -5.71 -15.79
C ARG A 130 -17.19 -5.64 -16.41
N TRP A 131 -16.90 -4.58 -17.17
CA TRP A 131 -15.57 -4.36 -17.74
C TRP A 131 -14.56 -4.02 -16.66
N ALA A 132 -14.93 -3.17 -15.69
CA ALA A 132 -14.08 -2.85 -14.55
C ALA A 132 -13.68 -4.10 -13.75
N THR A 133 -14.64 -4.98 -13.43
CA THR A 133 -14.37 -6.23 -12.71
C THR A 133 -13.42 -7.15 -13.48
N ARG A 134 -13.63 -7.32 -14.80
CA ARG A 134 -12.74 -8.16 -15.61
C ARG A 134 -11.30 -7.63 -15.66
N ILE A 135 -11.12 -6.32 -15.77
CA ILE A 135 -9.78 -5.70 -15.75
C ILE A 135 -9.12 -5.90 -14.37
N GLN A 136 -9.89 -5.76 -13.29
CA GLN A 136 -9.42 -5.98 -11.93
C GLN A 136 -8.97 -7.44 -11.70
N ASP A 137 -9.67 -8.42 -12.25
CA ASP A 137 -9.28 -9.83 -12.17
C ASP A 137 -7.93 -10.07 -12.87
N VAL A 138 -7.77 -9.53 -14.09
CA VAL A 138 -6.51 -9.63 -14.86
C VAL A 138 -5.35 -9.01 -14.09
N PHE A 139 -5.54 -7.80 -13.54
CA PHE A 139 -4.50 -7.14 -12.72
C PHE A 139 -4.21 -7.89 -11.41
N THR A 140 -5.20 -8.58 -10.86
CA THR A 140 -5.03 -9.42 -9.66
C THR A 140 -4.18 -10.65 -9.95
N VAL A 141 -4.40 -11.31 -11.08
CA VAL A 141 -3.54 -12.41 -11.51
C VAL A 141 -2.12 -11.91 -11.81
N ALA A 142 -1.99 -10.82 -12.56
CA ALA A 142 -0.69 -10.25 -12.92
C ALA A 142 0.16 -9.87 -11.70
N LYS A 143 -0.43 -9.21 -10.69
CA LYS A 143 0.32 -8.85 -9.47
C LYS A 143 0.78 -10.07 -8.68
N LEU A 144 -0.03 -11.12 -8.60
CA LEU A 144 0.32 -12.35 -7.89
C LEU A 144 1.45 -13.11 -8.62
N LEU A 145 1.41 -13.15 -9.95
CA LEU A 145 2.49 -13.71 -10.76
C LEU A 145 3.80 -12.95 -10.58
N ALA A 146 3.77 -11.61 -10.59
CA ALA A 146 4.95 -10.78 -10.37
C ALA A 146 5.56 -11.03 -8.98
N LEU A 147 4.73 -11.09 -7.94
CA LEU A 147 5.19 -11.41 -6.58
C LEU A 147 5.76 -12.82 -6.46
N GLY A 148 5.08 -13.81 -7.05
CA GLY A 148 5.56 -15.18 -7.11
C GLY A 148 6.94 -15.28 -7.77
N LEU A 149 7.14 -14.57 -8.88
CA LEU A 149 8.42 -14.51 -9.56
C LEU A 149 9.51 -13.89 -8.69
N ILE A 150 9.24 -12.76 -8.02
CA ILE A 150 10.21 -12.12 -7.12
C ILE A 150 10.63 -13.06 -5.99
N ILE A 151 9.66 -13.75 -5.37
CA ILE A 151 9.93 -14.70 -4.28
C ILE A 151 10.78 -15.87 -4.78
N VAL A 152 10.39 -16.51 -5.89
CA VAL A 152 11.11 -17.67 -6.44
C VAL A 152 12.53 -17.29 -6.85
N VAL A 153 12.71 -16.18 -7.58
CA VAL A 153 14.04 -15.71 -7.99
C VAL A 153 14.89 -15.36 -6.76
N GLY A 154 14.32 -14.69 -5.76
CA GLY A 154 14.99 -14.38 -4.50
C GLY A 154 15.48 -15.63 -3.77
N LEU A 155 14.63 -16.65 -3.62
CA LEU A 155 15.00 -17.92 -2.99
C LEU A 155 16.10 -18.65 -3.77
N VAL A 156 16.02 -18.68 -5.10
CA VAL A 156 17.07 -19.27 -5.95
C VAL A 156 18.40 -18.57 -5.76
N GLN A 157 18.41 -17.23 -5.65
CA GLN A 157 19.64 -16.46 -5.40
C GLN A 157 20.24 -16.75 -4.02
N ILE A 158 19.40 -16.89 -2.99
CA ILE A 158 19.84 -17.29 -1.64
C ILE A 158 20.45 -18.69 -1.67
N CYS A 159 19.80 -19.66 -2.33
CA CYS A 159 20.32 -21.02 -2.47
C CYS A 159 21.63 -21.10 -3.27
N ARG A 160 21.88 -20.13 -4.17
CA ARG A 160 23.14 -19.99 -4.91
C ARG A 160 24.26 -19.31 -4.10
N GLY A 161 23.99 -18.87 -2.88
CA GLY A 161 24.96 -18.22 -2.02
C GLY A 161 24.99 -16.69 -2.09
N HIS A 162 24.14 -16.06 -2.91
CA HIS A 162 24.09 -14.59 -3.07
C HIS A 162 23.24 -13.93 -1.97
N TYR A 163 23.63 -14.10 -0.70
CA TYR A 163 22.94 -13.53 0.45
C TYR A 163 23.84 -12.62 1.31
N ASP A 164 24.95 -12.12 0.76
CA ASP A 164 25.92 -11.31 1.51
C ASP A 164 25.27 -10.10 2.19
N ALA A 165 24.41 -9.37 1.48
CA ALA A 165 23.67 -8.22 2.01
C ALA A 165 22.72 -8.56 3.18
N LEU A 166 22.34 -9.83 3.35
CA LEU A 166 21.50 -10.31 4.44
C LEU A 166 22.31 -10.82 5.63
N ARG A 167 23.63 -10.96 5.51
CA ARG A 167 24.49 -11.37 6.63
C ARG A 167 24.45 -10.28 7.71
N PRO A 168 24.35 -10.62 9.00
CA PRO A 168 24.27 -9.64 10.08
C PRO A 168 25.40 -8.58 10.05
N SER A 169 26.59 -8.97 9.60
CA SER A 169 27.74 -8.07 9.46
C SER A 169 27.56 -6.94 8.43
N GLN A 170 26.75 -7.15 7.40
CA GLN A 170 26.45 -6.15 6.35
C GLN A 170 25.03 -5.59 6.47
N ALA A 171 24.08 -6.42 6.90
CA ALA A 171 22.67 -6.02 7.02
C ALA A 171 22.50 -4.84 7.99
N PHE A 172 23.28 -4.78 9.07
CA PHE A 172 23.27 -3.69 10.04
C PHE A 172 24.38 -2.66 9.81
N GLU A 173 25.00 -2.66 8.63
CA GLU A 173 25.88 -1.57 8.22
C GLU A 173 25.01 -0.38 7.82
N PHE A 174 25.07 0.68 8.62
CA PHE A 174 24.29 1.89 8.38
C PHE A 174 25.03 2.80 7.41
N THR A 175 24.40 3.11 6.29
CA THR A 175 24.89 4.17 5.39
C THR A 175 24.80 5.55 6.06
N ARG A 176 23.86 5.68 6.99
CA ARG A 176 23.65 6.86 7.83
C ARG A 176 22.92 6.44 9.09
N ASP A 177 23.29 7.02 10.24
CA ASP A 177 22.54 6.85 11.47
C ASP A 177 21.15 7.49 11.36
N PRO A 178 20.06 6.71 11.43
CA PRO A 178 18.72 7.25 11.27
C PRO A 178 18.29 7.98 12.54
N SER A 179 17.78 9.20 12.40
CA SER A 179 17.10 9.88 13.51
C SER A 179 15.75 9.22 13.80
N VAL A 180 15.20 9.46 15.00
CA VAL A 180 13.85 8.97 15.37
C VAL A 180 12.80 9.40 14.34
N GLY A 181 12.91 10.62 13.80
CA GLY A 181 12.02 11.11 12.75
C GLY A 181 12.14 10.33 11.44
N GLN A 182 13.35 9.90 11.06
CA GLN A 182 13.54 9.06 9.87
C GLN A 182 12.96 7.67 10.08
N ILE A 183 13.14 7.07 11.26
CA ILE A 183 12.50 5.79 11.58
C ILE A 183 10.97 5.91 11.48
N ALA A 184 10.39 7.00 11.99
CA ALA A 184 8.95 7.26 11.86
C ALA A 184 8.51 7.37 10.39
N LEU A 185 9.28 8.04 9.53
CA LEU A 185 9.02 8.09 8.08
C LEU A 185 9.11 6.70 7.43
N ALA A 186 10.03 5.84 7.87
CA ALA A 186 10.12 4.47 7.39
C ALA A 186 8.85 3.67 7.73
N PHE A 187 8.30 3.84 8.95
CA PHE A 187 7.02 3.23 9.32
C PHE A 187 5.84 3.78 8.51
N LEU A 188 5.82 5.08 8.19
CA LEU A 188 4.80 5.65 7.30
C LEU A 188 4.85 5.03 5.90
N GLN A 189 6.05 4.83 5.35
CA GLN A 189 6.23 4.17 4.04
C GLN A 189 5.80 2.70 4.08
N ALA A 190 6.13 1.97 5.16
CA ALA A 190 5.71 0.58 5.34
C ALA A 190 4.18 0.47 5.49
N SER A 191 3.56 1.36 6.27
CA SER A 191 2.11 1.42 6.47
C SER A 191 1.33 1.58 5.16
N PHE A 192 1.86 2.38 4.22
CA PHE A 192 1.26 2.51 2.88
C PHE A 192 1.12 1.16 2.15
N ALA A 193 2.11 0.27 2.28
CA ALA A 193 2.05 -1.06 1.65
C ALA A 193 1.09 -2.03 2.35
N PHE A 194 0.81 -1.82 3.63
CA PHE A 194 -0.17 -2.60 4.39
C PHE A 194 -1.59 -2.02 4.36
N SER A 195 -1.79 -0.87 3.70
CA SER A 195 -3.09 -0.21 3.63
C SER A 195 -4.20 -1.12 3.08
N GLY A 196 -5.45 -0.87 3.51
CA GLY A 196 -6.63 -1.63 3.11
C GLY A 196 -7.04 -2.76 4.08
N TRP A 197 -6.42 -2.83 5.26
CA TRP A 197 -6.79 -3.77 6.32
C TRP A 197 -8.15 -3.43 6.96
N ASN A 198 -8.59 -2.17 6.92
CA ASN A 198 -9.88 -1.71 7.45
C ASN A 198 -11.06 -1.95 6.49
N PHE A 199 -10.83 -2.41 5.25
CA PHE A 199 -11.87 -2.49 4.21
C PHE A 199 -13.07 -3.37 4.58
N LEU A 200 -12.85 -4.48 5.31
CA LEU A 200 -13.95 -5.37 5.72
C LEU A 200 -15.01 -4.67 6.57
N ASN A 201 -14.61 -3.63 7.32
CA ASN A 201 -15.53 -2.86 8.16
C ASN A 201 -16.46 -1.93 7.38
N TYR A 202 -16.20 -1.72 6.08
CA TYR A 202 -17.11 -0.98 5.21
C TYR A 202 -18.25 -1.83 4.67
N VAL A 203 -18.12 -3.16 4.74
CA VAL A 203 -19.05 -4.12 4.15
C VAL A 203 -19.51 -5.15 5.19
N THR A 204 -19.61 -4.70 6.44
CA THR A 204 -19.99 -5.56 7.59
C THR A 204 -21.34 -6.23 7.41
N GLU A 205 -22.27 -5.60 6.70
CA GLU A 205 -23.61 -6.15 6.40
C GLU A 205 -23.58 -7.36 5.47
N GLU A 206 -22.50 -7.55 4.69
CA GLU A 206 -22.33 -8.70 3.79
C GLU A 206 -21.50 -9.84 4.42
N VAL A 207 -20.97 -9.64 5.64
CA VAL A 207 -20.15 -10.64 6.32
C VAL A 207 -21.04 -11.73 6.89
N VAL A 208 -20.80 -12.97 6.45
CA VAL A 208 -21.48 -14.16 6.96
C VAL A 208 -20.81 -14.58 8.28
N GLU A 209 -21.60 -14.70 9.36
CA GLU A 209 -21.16 -15.08 10.72
C GLU A 209 -20.04 -14.20 11.32
N PRO A 210 -20.24 -12.87 11.48
CA PRO A 210 -19.17 -11.92 11.83
C PRO A 210 -18.54 -12.10 13.23
N ARG A 211 -19.08 -12.98 14.08
CA ARG A 211 -18.57 -13.26 15.43
C ARG A 211 -17.68 -14.51 15.51
N LYS A 212 -17.50 -15.23 14.41
CA LYS A 212 -16.58 -16.37 14.29
C LYS A 212 -15.30 -15.91 13.59
#